data_AF-A0A5C5X588-F1
#
_entry.id   AF-A0A5C5X588-F1
#
_cell.length_a   1.000
_cell.length_b   1.000
_cell.length_c   1.000
_cell.angle_alpha   90.00
_cell.angle_beta   90.00
_cell.angle_gamma   90.00
#
_symmetry.space_group_name_H-M   'P 1'
#
loop_
_entity.id
_entity.type
_entity.pdbx_description
1 polymer ?
#
loop_
_entity_poly.entity_id
_entity_poly.type
_entity_poly.pdbx_seq_one_letter_code
_entity_poly.pdbx_strand_id
1 'polypeptide(L)'
;MKFSQPWYRKARKAWFVTLNGKQIRLGESKKEAFAKYRVLLNEPTTRQVQTASLVGIIDAFLEWVQKNRSEATYEWYRYRLQRFAQKYPDLRASDLKPYHVELWADQYKHSQTSRRNYLRSVKRCLKWAKKQGYIDGSPISDLEVPSAEHRELALDAEQFQELLTFVRSPELRDLLVVSWETGCRPQESLRVEARHVDLENQRWIFPKSESKMKRLSRVVYLSKTALEITRRLKEQHPEGKLFRNANGKPWSKDSVNCAFDAIRFRMAQAEMERRGEVISNEVIATFVPTLSPTRKVNGELVIKSEGELRSEAKRKLLAKRAVELVPRYSLYVLRHSFATRALKNGIDSMTVALLLGHKDASVLARVYQHLNQDPIHLLRQAERAAS
;
A
#
# COMPACT_ATOMS: atom_id res chain seq x y z
N MET A 1 21.57 -6.91 -2.24
CA MET A 1 23.03 -6.77 -2.16
C MET A 1 23.45 -5.53 -2.96
N LYS A 2 24.33 -4.68 -2.43
CA LYS A 2 25.08 -3.69 -3.23
C LYS A 2 26.25 -4.44 -3.86
N PHE A 3 26.45 -4.31 -5.18
CA PHE A 3 27.63 -4.90 -5.83
C PHE A 3 28.89 -4.19 -5.33
N SER A 4 29.90 -4.98 -4.97
CA SER A 4 31.23 -4.51 -4.56
C SER A 4 31.94 -3.87 -5.77
N GLN A 5 32.27 -2.59 -5.68
CA GLN A 5 33.02 -1.92 -6.75
C GLN A 5 34.52 -2.26 -6.72
N PRO A 6 35.21 -2.28 -7.87
CA PRO A 6 36.66 -2.36 -7.93
C PRO A 6 37.34 -1.24 -7.12
N TRP A 7 38.40 -1.57 -6.41
CA TRP A 7 39.18 -0.65 -5.57
C TRP A 7 40.68 -0.87 -5.76
N TYR A 8 41.50 0.17 -5.58
CA TYR A 8 42.95 0.11 -5.81
C TYR A 8 43.72 -0.14 -4.50
N ARG A 9 44.63 -1.12 -4.52
CA ARG A 9 45.49 -1.45 -3.37
C ARG A 9 46.91 -0.94 -3.60
N LYS A 10 47.27 0.18 -2.97
CA LYS A 10 48.58 0.85 -3.12
C LYS A 10 49.77 -0.10 -2.89
N ALA A 11 49.73 -0.93 -1.85
CA ALA A 11 50.80 -1.86 -1.50
C ALA A 11 51.11 -2.92 -2.57
N ARG A 12 50.14 -3.25 -3.45
CA ARG A 12 50.31 -4.24 -4.53
C ARG A 12 50.24 -3.62 -5.94
N LYS A 13 50.22 -2.29 -6.01
CA LYS A 13 50.11 -1.49 -7.25
C LYS A 13 49.06 -2.03 -8.24
N ALA A 14 47.91 -2.47 -7.74
CA ALA A 14 46.89 -3.10 -8.57
C ALA A 14 45.46 -2.88 -8.04
N TRP A 15 44.49 -3.00 -8.94
CA TRP A 15 43.07 -3.01 -8.67
C TRP A 15 42.59 -4.39 -8.25
N PHE A 16 41.62 -4.42 -7.34
CA PHE A 16 40.99 -5.62 -6.78
C PHE A 16 39.48 -5.43 -6.70
N VAL A 17 38.73 -6.53 -6.60
CA VAL A 17 37.31 -6.52 -6.20
C VAL A 17 37.06 -7.65 -5.20
N THR A 18 36.13 -7.43 -4.28
CA THR A 18 35.74 -8.45 -3.30
C THR A 18 34.44 -9.12 -3.73
N LEU A 19 34.54 -10.27 -4.39
CA LEU A 19 33.37 -11.06 -4.80
C LEU A 19 33.26 -12.31 -3.92
N ASN A 20 32.09 -12.56 -3.34
CA ASN A 20 31.81 -13.71 -2.48
C ASN A 20 32.86 -13.93 -1.36
N GLY A 21 33.31 -12.85 -0.71
CA GLY A 21 34.31 -12.89 0.35
C GLY A 21 35.76 -13.12 -0.10
N LYS A 22 36.02 -13.29 -1.41
CA LYS A 22 37.37 -13.43 -1.97
C LYS A 22 37.81 -12.16 -2.69
N GLN A 23 39.06 -11.76 -2.47
CA GLN A 23 39.67 -10.62 -3.18
C GLN A 23 40.28 -11.12 -4.51
N ILE A 24 39.73 -10.65 -5.62
CA ILE A 24 40.18 -10.99 -6.97
C ILE A 24 41.00 -9.82 -7.52
N ARG A 25 42.22 -10.07 -8.00
CA ARG A 25 43.07 -9.06 -8.65
C ARG A 25 42.55 -8.78 -10.07
N LEU A 26 42.33 -7.51 -10.40
CA LEU A 26 41.77 -7.07 -11.67
C LEU A 26 42.80 -6.51 -12.65
N GLY A 27 43.99 -6.12 -12.19
CA GLY A 27 45.07 -5.59 -13.04
C GLY A 27 45.64 -4.28 -12.51
N GLU A 28 46.66 -3.75 -13.18
CA GLU A 28 47.42 -2.58 -12.70
C GLU A 28 46.82 -1.27 -13.20
N SER A 29 46.32 -1.25 -14.43
CA SER A 29 45.65 -0.09 -15.01
C SER A 29 44.15 -0.08 -14.72
N LYS A 30 43.58 1.11 -14.48
CA LYS A 30 42.13 1.28 -14.22
C LYS A 30 41.28 0.81 -15.41
N LYS A 31 41.73 1.08 -16.65
CA LYS A 31 40.99 0.71 -17.87
C LYS A 31 40.91 -0.81 -18.02
N GLU A 32 42.02 -1.52 -17.84
CA GLU A 32 42.08 -2.98 -17.88
C GLU A 32 41.28 -3.60 -16.73
N ALA A 33 41.40 -3.06 -15.52
CA ALA A 33 40.69 -3.56 -14.34
C ALA A 33 39.16 -3.49 -14.49
N PHE A 34 38.65 -2.40 -15.05
CA PHE A 34 37.21 -2.25 -15.30
C PHE A 34 36.74 -3.08 -16.51
N ALA A 35 37.60 -3.32 -17.50
CA ALA A 35 37.29 -4.27 -18.59
C ALA A 35 37.21 -5.71 -18.04
N LYS A 36 38.19 -6.15 -17.25
CA LYS A 36 38.19 -7.45 -16.56
C LYS A 36 37.03 -7.59 -15.57
N TYR A 37 36.69 -6.52 -14.85
CA TYR A 37 35.52 -6.52 -13.97
C TYR A 37 34.20 -6.67 -14.74
N ARG A 38 34.05 -6.03 -15.90
CA ARG A 38 32.87 -6.21 -16.77
C ARG A 38 32.79 -7.63 -17.32
N VAL A 39 33.93 -8.21 -17.69
CA VAL A 39 34.01 -9.62 -18.10
C VAL A 39 33.64 -10.53 -16.92
N LEU A 40 34.18 -10.31 -15.71
CA LEU A 40 33.83 -11.10 -14.50
C LEU A 40 32.37 -10.96 -14.05
N LEU A 41 31.71 -9.86 -14.37
CA LEU A 41 30.26 -9.68 -14.13
C LEU A 41 29.40 -10.37 -15.19
N ASN A 42 29.93 -10.55 -16.40
CA ASN A 42 29.25 -11.15 -17.56
C ASN A 42 29.66 -12.60 -17.83
N GLU A 43 30.77 -13.06 -17.24
CA GLU A 43 31.09 -14.46 -17.14
C GLU A 43 29.93 -15.07 -16.37
N PRO A 44 29.23 -16.06 -16.97
CA PRO A 44 28.31 -16.85 -16.19
C PRO A 44 29.17 -17.45 -15.10
N THR A 45 29.11 -16.87 -13.89
CA THR A 45 29.54 -17.60 -12.73
C THR A 45 28.69 -18.84 -12.83
N THR A 46 29.32 -19.98 -13.07
CA THR A 46 28.71 -21.28 -12.83
C THR A 46 28.49 -21.33 -11.32
N ARG A 47 27.53 -20.54 -10.83
CA ARG A 47 26.63 -20.99 -9.80
C ARG A 47 26.05 -22.23 -10.43
N GLN A 48 26.67 -23.37 -10.14
CA GLN A 48 25.89 -24.55 -9.88
C GLN A 48 24.85 -24.07 -8.88
N VAL A 49 23.69 -23.68 -9.39
CA VAL A 49 22.50 -23.50 -8.57
C VAL A 49 22.39 -24.86 -7.92
N GLN A 50 22.77 -24.96 -6.64
CA GLN A 50 22.23 -26.04 -5.85
C GLN A 50 20.73 -25.80 -5.94
N THR A 51 20.07 -26.59 -6.78
CA THR A 51 18.61 -26.66 -6.93
C THR A 51 17.92 -26.87 -5.59
N ALA A 52 18.68 -27.13 -4.52
CA ALA A 52 18.27 -27.19 -3.13
C ALA A 52 18.28 -25.87 -2.32
N SER A 53 18.96 -24.77 -2.71
CA SER A 53 19.05 -23.58 -1.85
C SER A 53 17.81 -22.67 -1.92
N LEU A 54 17.21 -22.37 -0.77
CA LEU A 54 16.01 -21.52 -0.67
C LEU A 54 16.28 -20.07 -1.10
N VAL A 55 17.48 -19.55 -0.83
CA VAL A 55 17.88 -18.21 -1.25
C VAL A 55 17.94 -18.10 -2.77
N GLY A 56 18.49 -19.12 -3.44
CA GLY A 56 18.52 -19.17 -4.92
C GLY A 56 17.13 -19.15 -5.54
N ILE A 57 16.17 -19.88 -4.95
CA ILE A 57 14.77 -19.86 -5.37
C ILE A 57 14.14 -18.48 -5.17
N ILE A 58 14.41 -17.82 -4.03
CA ILE A 58 13.90 -16.48 -3.73
C ILE A 58 14.44 -15.47 -4.75
N ASP A 59 15.73 -15.51 -5.05
CA ASP A 59 16.36 -14.60 -6.02
C ASP A 59 15.74 -14.78 -7.41
N ALA A 60 15.64 -16.03 -7.90
CA ALA A 60 15.01 -16.33 -9.19
C ALA A 60 13.55 -15.85 -9.25
N PHE A 61 12.80 -16.04 -8.15
CA PHE A 61 11.42 -15.55 -8.05
C PHE A 61 11.35 -14.02 -8.11
N LEU A 62 12.24 -13.32 -7.38
CA LEU A 62 12.27 -11.86 -7.36
C LEU A 62 12.64 -11.28 -8.73
N GLU A 63 13.61 -11.86 -9.42
CA GLU A 63 13.94 -11.48 -10.81
C GLU A 63 12.76 -11.69 -11.75
N TRP A 64 12.06 -12.83 -11.63
CA TRP A 64 10.87 -13.09 -12.42
C TRP A 64 9.77 -12.06 -12.12
N VAL A 65 9.52 -11.74 -10.84
CA VAL A 65 8.52 -10.74 -10.44
C VAL A 65 8.90 -9.37 -11.00
N GLN A 66 10.17 -8.97 -10.94
CA GLN A 66 10.62 -7.69 -11.47
C GLN A 66 10.35 -7.55 -12.98
N LYS A 67 10.61 -8.61 -13.75
CA LYS A 67 10.38 -8.63 -15.21
C LYS A 67 8.89 -8.70 -15.59
N ASN A 68 8.06 -9.37 -14.78
CA ASN A 68 6.70 -9.76 -15.17
C ASN A 68 5.59 -9.04 -14.42
N ARG A 69 5.89 -8.29 -13.36
CA ARG A 69 4.91 -7.63 -12.49
C ARG A 69 5.26 -6.16 -12.29
N SER A 70 4.34 -5.41 -11.72
CA SER A 70 4.59 -4.00 -11.42
C SER A 70 5.67 -3.82 -10.36
N GLU A 71 6.37 -2.69 -10.41
CA GLU A 71 7.40 -2.30 -9.44
C GLU A 71 6.90 -2.41 -7.99
N ALA A 72 5.68 -1.93 -7.71
CA ALA A 72 5.08 -2.04 -6.38
C ALA A 72 4.87 -3.50 -5.93
N THR A 73 4.61 -4.42 -6.86
CA THR A 73 4.50 -5.86 -6.56
C THR A 73 5.88 -6.46 -6.27
N TYR A 74 6.88 -6.09 -7.07
CA TYR A 74 8.27 -6.49 -6.85
C TYR A 74 8.75 -6.05 -5.47
N GLU A 75 8.64 -4.78 -5.13
CA GLU A 75 9.04 -4.26 -3.83
C GLU A 75 8.27 -4.90 -2.67
N TRP A 76 6.99 -5.23 -2.86
CA TRP A 76 6.20 -5.96 -1.86
C TRP A 76 6.79 -7.35 -1.55
N TYR A 77 7.20 -8.10 -2.57
CA TYR A 77 7.84 -9.40 -2.38
C TYR A 77 9.27 -9.25 -1.87
N ARG A 78 10.05 -8.38 -2.50
CA ARG A 78 11.45 -8.12 -2.17
C ARG A 78 11.62 -7.77 -0.69
N TYR A 79 10.84 -6.81 -0.18
CA TYR A 79 10.89 -6.38 1.23
C TYR A 79 10.76 -7.56 2.21
N ARG A 80 9.88 -8.52 1.91
CA ARG A 80 9.58 -9.67 2.78
C ARG A 80 10.58 -10.79 2.57
N LEU A 81 10.75 -11.22 1.33
CA LEU A 81 11.57 -12.39 1.00
C LEU A 81 13.05 -12.14 1.26
N GLN A 82 13.55 -10.91 1.09
CA GLN A 82 14.93 -10.59 1.46
C GLN A 82 15.15 -10.71 2.97
N ARG A 83 14.20 -10.28 3.80
CA ARG A 83 14.28 -10.44 5.26
C ARG A 83 14.17 -11.90 5.69
N PHE A 84 13.38 -12.70 4.97
CA PHE A 84 13.29 -14.14 5.22
C PHE A 84 14.62 -14.84 4.89
N ALA A 85 15.18 -14.55 3.71
CA ALA A 85 16.48 -15.05 3.28
C ALA A 85 17.62 -14.62 4.23
N GLN A 86 17.55 -13.40 4.79
CA GLN A 86 18.53 -12.94 5.79
C GLN A 86 18.47 -13.74 7.10
N LYS A 87 17.29 -14.19 7.52
CA LYS A 87 17.15 -15.02 8.73
C LYS A 87 17.63 -16.46 8.50
N TYR A 88 17.45 -16.97 7.28
CA TYR A 88 17.76 -18.35 6.92
C TYR A 88 18.64 -18.42 5.66
N PRO A 89 19.91 -17.94 5.72
CA PRO A 89 20.77 -17.82 4.54
C PRO A 89 21.16 -19.18 3.93
N ASP A 90 21.32 -20.20 4.77
CA ASP A 90 21.80 -21.52 4.36
C ASP A 90 20.68 -22.57 4.30
N LEU A 91 19.44 -22.19 4.60
CA LEU A 91 18.31 -23.11 4.63
C LEU A 91 18.02 -23.64 3.22
N ARG A 92 17.92 -24.96 3.09
CA ARG A 92 17.50 -25.59 1.84
C ARG A 92 15.99 -25.60 1.72
N ALA A 93 15.50 -25.62 0.48
CA ALA A 93 14.08 -25.74 0.21
C ALA A 93 13.51 -27.04 0.79
N SER A 94 14.20 -28.18 0.66
CA SER A 94 13.78 -29.46 1.24
C SER A 94 13.59 -29.43 2.76
N ASP A 95 14.40 -28.62 3.43
CA ASP A 95 14.48 -28.56 4.90
C ASP A 95 13.55 -27.49 5.47
N LEU A 96 12.92 -26.69 4.60
CA LEU A 96 11.98 -25.66 5.01
C LEU A 96 10.70 -26.28 5.58
N LYS A 97 10.42 -26.04 6.86
CA LYS A 97 9.19 -26.44 7.54
C LYS A 97 8.27 -25.23 7.80
N PRO A 98 6.96 -25.45 8.04
CA PRO A 98 6.02 -24.36 8.35
C PRO A 98 6.48 -23.44 9.49
N TYR A 99 7.00 -24.02 10.59
CA TYR A 99 7.42 -23.26 11.76
C TYR A 99 8.55 -22.25 11.48
N HIS A 100 9.43 -22.51 10.49
CA HIS A 100 10.45 -21.52 10.10
C HIS A 100 9.81 -20.22 9.60
N VAL A 101 8.71 -20.33 8.86
CA VAL A 101 7.99 -19.17 8.31
C VAL A 101 7.22 -18.45 9.41
N GLU A 102 6.62 -19.19 10.35
CA GLU A 102 5.88 -18.63 11.48
C GLU A 102 6.80 -17.91 12.47
N LEU A 103 7.85 -18.55 12.96
CA LEU A 103 8.86 -17.93 13.84
C LEU A 103 9.54 -16.72 13.20
N TRP A 104 9.66 -16.69 11.87
CA TRP A 104 10.12 -15.50 11.17
C TRP A 104 9.08 -14.39 11.11
N ALA A 105 7.81 -14.71 10.85
CA ALA A 105 6.75 -13.70 10.81
C ALA A 105 6.49 -13.10 12.20
N ASP A 106 6.62 -13.91 13.25
CA ASP A 106 6.27 -13.57 14.64
C ASP A 106 7.35 -12.81 15.39
N GLN A 107 8.56 -12.70 14.83
CA GLN A 107 9.62 -11.85 15.40
C GLN A 107 9.31 -10.34 15.33
N TYR A 108 8.24 -9.96 14.65
CA TYR A 108 7.84 -8.58 14.46
C TYR A 108 6.43 -8.33 15.01
N LYS A 109 6.23 -7.16 15.64
CA LYS A 109 4.89 -6.71 16.04
C LYS A 109 4.08 -6.29 14.82
N HIS A 110 3.07 -7.08 14.46
CA HIS A 110 2.26 -6.92 13.24
C HIS A 110 0.77 -7.17 13.50
N SER A 111 -0.10 -6.60 12.66
CA SER A 111 -1.52 -7.01 12.61
C SER A 111 -1.68 -8.39 11.97
N GLN A 112 -2.84 -9.05 12.13
CA GLN A 112 -3.09 -10.37 11.55
C GLN A 112 -2.96 -10.33 10.01
N THR A 113 -3.50 -9.28 9.36
CA THR A 113 -3.35 -9.08 7.91
C THR A 113 -1.88 -8.89 7.50
N SER A 114 -1.07 -8.24 8.34
CA SER A 114 0.37 -8.09 8.08
C SER A 114 1.08 -9.43 8.23
N ARG A 115 0.85 -10.18 9.32
CA ARG A 115 1.37 -11.54 9.51
C ARG A 115 1.00 -12.46 8.33
N ARG A 116 -0.28 -12.45 7.93
CA ARG A 116 -0.80 -13.14 6.73
C ARG A 116 0.05 -12.87 5.49
N ASN A 117 0.43 -11.61 5.27
CA ASN A 117 1.20 -11.21 4.11
C ASN A 117 2.64 -11.72 4.13
N TYR A 118 3.26 -11.84 5.30
CA TYR A 118 4.57 -12.48 5.47
C TYR A 118 4.49 -13.95 5.07
N LEU A 119 3.62 -14.73 5.71
CA LEU A 119 3.44 -16.16 5.38
C LEU A 119 3.10 -16.37 3.89
N ARG A 120 2.20 -15.54 3.36
CA ARG A 120 1.76 -15.62 1.96
C ARG A 120 2.89 -15.32 0.98
N SER A 121 3.84 -14.44 1.29
CA SER A 121 4.96 -14.15 0.39
C SER A 121 5.82 -15.38 0.13
N VAL A 122 6.16 -16.13 1.19
CA VAL A 122 6.97 -17.36 1.09
C VAL A 122 6.17 -18.45 0.38
N LYS A 123 4.91 -18.68 0.77
CA LYS A 123 4.03 -19.66 0.12
C LYS A 123 3.85 -19.41 -1.38
N ARG A 124 3.74 -18.14 -1.79
CA ARG A 124 3.64 -17.75 -3.21
C ARG A 124 4.95 -17.96 -3.97
N CYS A 125 6.09 -17.66 -3.35
CA CYS A 125 7.41 -17.93 -3.91
C CYS A 125 7.58 -19.42 -4.22
N LEU A 126 7.30 -20.31 -3.26
CA LEU A 126 7.43 -21.76 -3.47
C LEU A 126 6.39 -22.33 -4.43
N LYS A 127 5.17 -21.79 -4.43
CA LYS A 127 4.17 -22.17 -5.44
C LYS A 127 4.64 -21.80 -6.85
N TRP A 128 5.33 -20.67 -7.02
CA TRP A 128 5.97 -20.32 -8.29
C TRP A 128 7.14 -21.26 -8.58
N ALA A 129 8.00 -21.54 -7.60
CA ALA A 129 9.17 -22.40 -7.74
C ALA A 129 8.78 -23.80 -8.25
N LYS A 130 7.73 -24.39 -7.65
CA LYS A 130 7.14 -25.66 -8.10
C LYS A 130 6.69 -25.59 -9.57
N LYS A 131 5.99 -24.52 -9.95
CA LYS A 131 5.51 -24.35 -11.33
C LYS A 131 6.64 -24.17 -12.36
N GLN A 132 7.81 -23.72 -11.94
CA GLN A 132 8.97 -23.58 -12.80
C GLN A 132 9.90 -24.81 -12.76
N GLY A 133 9.57 -25.83 -11.96
CA GLY A 133 10.38 -27.05 -11.84
C GLY A 133 11.60 -26.94 -10.94
N TYR A 134 11.72 -25.89 -10.10
CA TYR A 134 12.81 -25.79 -9.13
C TYR A 134 12.65 -26.77 -7.95
N ILE A 135 11.41 -27.17 -7.65
CA ILE A 135 11.05 -28.11 -6.58
C ILE A 135 9.86 -28.96 -7.04
N ASP A 136 9.78 -30.22 -6.62
CA ASP A 136 8.65 -31.10 -6.96
C ASP A 136 7.40 -30.79 -6.15
N GLY A 137 7.60 -30.42 -4.88
CA GLY A 137 6.56 -30.15 -3.89
C GLY A 137 6.88 -28.91 -3.06
N SER A 138 5.84 -28.24 -2.56
CA SER A 138 6.05 -27.19 -1.56
C SER A 138 6.08 -27.86 -0.18
N PRO A 139 7.18 -27.75 0.57
CA PRO A 139 7.33 -28.37 1.89
C PRO A 139 6.53 -27.65 3.00
N ILE A 140 5.85 -26.57 2.61
CA ILE A 140 4.94 -25.76 3.45
C ILE A 140 3.55 -25.68 2.80
N SER A 141 3.14 -26.71 2.06
CA SER A 141 1.78 -26.83 1.53
C SER A 141 0.74 -26.62 2.62
N ASP A 142 1.01 -27.21 3.79
CA ASP A 142 0.11 -27.28 4.93
C ASP A 142 0.28 -26.10 5.90
N LEU A 143 1.19 -25.17 5.60
CA LEU A 143 1.30 -23.93 6.36
C LEU A 143 -0.04 -23.19 6.30
N GLU A 144 -0.68 -23.07 7.46
CA GLU A 144 -1.91 -22.33 7.62
C GLU A 144 -1.63 -20.83 7.51
N VAL A 145 -2.44 -20.16 6.68
CA VAL A 145 -2.34 -18.73 6.47
C VAL A 145 -3.62 -18.12 7.00
N PRO A 146 -3.57 -17.24 8.02
CA PRO A 146 -4.78 -16.70 8.62
C PRO A 146 -5.62 -15.97 7.58
N SER A 147 -6.92 -15.88 7.82
CA SER A 147 -7.83 -15.04 7.03
C SER A 147 -7.40 -13.56 7.12
N ALA A 148 -7.92 -12.73 6.22
CA ALA A 148 -7.72 -11.29 6.37
C ALA A 148 -8.70 -10.80 7.41
N GLU A 149 -8.28 -9.84 8.22
CA GLU A 149 -9.20 -9.05 9.03
C GLU A 149 -10.20 -8.38 8.08
N HIS A 150 -11.49 -8.57 8.34
CA HIS A 150 -12.54 -7.77 7.75
C HIS A 150 -12.63 -6.45 8.50
N ARG A 151 -12.68 -5.34 7.76
CA ARG A 151 -12.95 -4.01 8.32
C ARG A 151 -14.14 -3.46 7.56
N GLU A 152 -15.32 -3.60 8.14
CA GLU A 152 -16.56 -3.04 7.61
C GLU A 152 -16.73 -1.65 8.21
N LEU A 153 -16.20 -0.65 7.51
CA LEU A 153 -16.47 0.74 7.82
C LEU A 153 -17.12 1.36 6.58
N ALA A 154 -18.43 1.58 6.66
CA ALA A 154 -19.20 2.38 5.72
C ALA A 154 -19.72 3.61 6.46
N LEU A 155 -19.73 4.74 5.77
CA LEU A 155 -20.33 5.98 6.22
C LEU A 155 -21.72 6.11 5.60
N ASP A 156 -22.70 6.58 6.36
CA ASP A 156 -23.93 7.14 5.81
C ASP A 156 -23.74 8.60 5.35
N ALA A 157 -24.82 9.21 4.85
CA ALA A 157 -24.77 10.57 4.33
C ALA A 157 -24.50 11.61 5.42
N GLU A 158 -25.06 11.45 6.61
CA GLU A 158 -24.89 12.38 7.73
C GLU A 158 -23.46 12.34 8.25
N GLN A 159 -22.92 11.14 8.46
CA GLN A 159 -21.54 10.94 8.88
C GLN A 159 -20.54 11.46 7.84
N PHE A 160 -20.85 11.35 6.54
CA PHE A 160 -20.01 11.93 5.50
C PHE A 160 -20.04 13.47 5.54
N GLN A 161 -21.21 14.07 5.75
CA GLN A 161 -21.30 15.53 5.93
C GLN A 161 -20.56 15.99 7.19
N GLU A 162 -20.69 15.26 8.30
CA GLU A 162 -19.94 15.51 9.53
C GLU A 162 -18.43 15.46 9.26
N LEU A 163 -17.94 14.41 8.60
CA LEU A 163 -16.52 14.29 8.21
C LEU A 163 -16.06 15.50 7.41
N LEU A 164 -16.88 15.99 6.49
CA LEU A 164 -16.56 17.15 5.66
C LEU A 164 -16.46 18.47 6.44
N THR A 165 -17.07 18.59 7.62
CA THR A 165 -16.89 19.78 8.50
C THR A 165 -15.46 19.89 9.04
N PHE A 166 -14.75 18.76 9.15
CA PHE A 166 -13.35 18.72 9.58
C PHE A 166 -12.35 18.86 8.43
N VAL A 167 -12.81 19.04 7.19
CA VAL A 167 -11.97 19.20 6.00
C VAL A 167 -11.67 20.68 5.77
N ARG A 168 -10.40 21.07 5.93
CA ARG A 168 -9.97 22.48 5.79
C ARG A 168 -9.58 22.89 4.38
N SER A 169 -9.16 21.94 3.54
CA SER A 169 -8.68 22.23 2.18
C SER A 169 -9.83 22.00 1.19
N PRO A 170 -10.19 22.99 0.35
CA PRO A 170 -11.21 22.80 -0.67
C PRO A 170 -10.79 21.73 -1.69
N GLU A 171 -9.50 21.59 -1.99
CA GLU A 171 -9.00 20.58 -2.92
C GLU A 171 -9.13 19.16 -2.36
N LEU A 172 -8.94 18.99 -1.04
CA LEU A 172 -9.24 17.72 -0.40
C LEU A 172 -10.75 17.47 -0.41
N ARG A 173 -11.58 18.48 -0.14
CA ARG A 173 -13.04 18.37 -0.17
C ARG A 173 -13.50 17.86 -1.53
N ASP A 174 -13.02 18.43 -2.63
CA ASP A 174 -13.30 17.97 -3.99
C ASP A 174 -12.98 16.49 -4.20
N LEU A 175 -11.77 16.07 -3.80
CA LEU A 175 -11.33 14.68 -3.92
C LEU A 175 -12.25 13.73 -3.15
N LEU A 176 -12.64 14.10 -1.93
CA LEU A 176 -13.52 13.30 -1.09
C LEU A 176 -14.93 13.23 -1.66
N VAL A 177 -15.51 14.36 -2.06
CA VAL A 177 -16.85 14.42 -2.65
C VAL A 177 -16.92 13.61 -3.94
N VAL A 178 -15.98 13.76 -4.86
CA VAL A 178 -15.99 12.96 -6.10
C VAL A 178 -15.78 11.47 -5.82
N SER A 179 -14.93 11.12 -4.86
CA SER A 179 -14.75 9.71 -4.47
C SER A 179 -16.01 9.10 -3.83
N TRP A 180 -16.75 9.91 -3.07
CA TRP A 180 -18.04 9.55 -2.47
C TRP A 180 -19.15 9.38 -3.50
N GLU A 181 -19.22 10.27 -4.48
CA GLU A 181 -20.24 10.28 -5.54
C GLU A 181 -20.06 9.17 -6.57
N THR A 182 -18.82 8.78 -6.86
CA THR A 182 -18.52 7.84 -7.95
C THR A 182 -18.20 6.42 -7.48
N GLY A 183 -17.81 6.27 -6.21
CA GLY A 183 -17.25 5.03 -5.69
C GLY A 183 -16.02 4.53 -6.46
N CYS A 184 -15.33 5.39 -7.22
CA CYS A 184 -14.16 5.00 -7.99
C CYS A 184 -13.06 4.43 -7.08
N ARG A 185 -12.14 3.64 -7.66
CA ARG A 185 -11.02 3.15 -6.84
C ARG A 185 -10.17 4.34 -6.39
N PRO A 186 -9.58 4.31 -5.19
CA PRO A 186 -8.69 5.37 -4.74
C PRO A 186 -7.58 5.69 -5.75
N GLN A 187 -7.02 4.67 -6.43
CA GLN A 187 -5.99 4.91 -7.44
C GLN A 187 -6.52 5.49 -8.76
N GLU A 188 -7.82 5.37 -9.04
CA GLU A 188 -8.48 5.98 -10.19
C GLU A 188 -8.61 7.50 -9.96
N SER A 189 -9.13 7.94 -8.80
CA SER A 189 -9.19 9.37 -8.47
C SER A 189 -7.81 10.02 -8.31
N LEU A 190 -6.78 9.30 -7.87
CA LEU A 190 -5.41 9.84 -7.74
C LEU A 190 -4.60 9.84 -9.05
N ARG A 191 -5.09 9.21 -10.11
CA ARG A 191 -4.42 9.15 -11.41
C ARG A 191 -5.20 9.82 -12.54
N VAL A 192 -6.47 10.17 -12.34
CA VAL A 192 -7.25 10.80 -13.40
C VAL A 192 -6.57 12.08 -13.87
N GLU A 193 -6.57 12.26 -15.17
CA GLU A 193 -5.90 13.35 -15.87
C GLU A 193 -6.92 14.04 -16.77
N ALA A 194 -6.66 15.28 -17.18
CA ALA A 194 -7.56 16.02 -18.05
C ALA A 194 -7.91 15.28 -19.34
N ARG A 195 -6.96 14.54 -19.92
CA ARG A 195 -7.15 13.68 -21.11
C ARG A 195 -8.10 12.50 -20.90
N HIS A 196 -8.36 12.13 -19.64
CA HIS A 196 -9.32 11.06 -19.32
C HIS A 196 -10.76 11.57 -19.26
N VAL A 197 -10.99 12.89 -19.27
CA VAL A 197 -12.31 13.47 -19.04
C VAL A 197 -13.07 13.67 -20.34
N ASP A 198 -14.18 12.96 -20.45
CA ASP A 198 -15.21 13.12 -21.48
C ASP A 198 -16.41 13.84 -20.84
N LEU A 199 -16.44 15.17 -20.98
CA LEU A 199 -17.46 16.04 -20.38
C LEU A 199 -18.83 15.85 -21.02
N GLU A 200 -18.86 15.59 -22.32
CA GLU A 200 -20.09 15.39 -23.11
C GLU A 200 -20.86 14.17 -22.58
N ASN A 201 -20.15 13.08 -22.31
CA ASN A 201 -20.74 11.84 -21.82
C ASN A 201 -20.60 11.66 -20.30
N GLN A 202 -20.27 12.72 -19.58
CA GLN A 202 -20.19 12.78 -18.11
C GLN A 202 -19.39 11.64 -17.47
N ARG A 203 -18.17 11.39 -17.98
CA ARG A 203 -17.37 10.24 -17.56
C ARG A 203 -15.88 10.48 -17.58
N TRP A 204 -15.16 9.70 -16.77
CA TRP A 204 -13.73 9.47 -16.95
C TRP A 204 -13.51 8.16 -17.69
N ILE A 205 -12.62 8.15 -18.67
CA ILE A 205 -12.24 6.99 -19.45
C ILE A 205 -10.75 6.72 -19.25
N PHE A 206 -10.42 5.64 -18.56
CA PHE A 206 -9.06 5.11 -18.49
C PHE A 206 -8.86 4.11 -19.62
N PRO A 207 -7.90 4.36 -20.55
CA PRO A 207 -7.64 3.45 -21.66
C PRO A 207 -7.32 2.03 -21.18
N LYS A 208 -7.54 1.06 -22.08
CA LYS A 208 -7.19 -0.35 -21.85
C LYS A 208 -5.79 -0.51 -21.26
N SER A 209 -4.77 0.17 -21.79
CA SER A 209 -3.37 0.12 -21.33
C SER A 209 -3.19 0.48 -19.85
N GLU A 210 -4.08 1.32 -19.29
CA GLU A 210 -4.05 1.81 -17.92
C GLU A 210 -5.00 1.05 -16.98
N SER A 211 -5.88 0.24 -17.56
CA SER A 211 -6.76 -0.67 -16.81
C SER A 211 -5.95 -1.80 -16.15
N LYS A 212 -6.39 -2.24 -14.96
CA LYS A 212 -5.70 -3.30 -14.18
C LYS A 212 -5.46 -4.60 -14.98
N MET A 213 -6.34 -4.93 -15.93
CA MET A 213 -6.25 -6.16 -16.71
C MET A 213 -5.75 -5.96 -18.13
N LYS A 214 -5.60 -4.72 -18.60
CA LYS A 214 -5.27 -4.42 -20.00
C LYS A 214 -6.18 -5.13 -21.00
N ARG A 215 -7.46 -5.33 -20.67
CA ARG A 215 -8.44 -6.03 -21.51
C ARG A 215 -9.53 -5.09 -22.04
N LEU A 216 -10.10 -4.27 -21.15
CA LEU A 216 -11.16 -3.32 -21.45
C LEU A 216 -10.79 -1.96 -20.86
N SER A 217 -11.28 -0.88 -21.48
CA SER A 217 -11.22 0.46 -20.89
C SER A 217 -12.04 0.49 -19.60
N ARG A 218 -11.59 1.29 -18.62
CA ARG A 218 -12.31 1.49 -17.37
C ARG A 218 -13.03 2.84 -17.43
N VAL A 219 -14.35 2.81 -17.34
CA VAL A 219 -15.18 4.02 -17.29
C VAL A 219 -15.62 4.28 -15.85
N VAL A 220 -15.58 5.55 -15.44
CA VAL A 220 -16.17 6.06 -14.19
C VAL A 220 -17.21 7.11 -14.59
N TYR A 221 -18.48 6.85 -14.30
CA TYR A 221 -19.57 7.79 -14.58
C TYR A 221 -19.67 8.83 -13.46
N LEU A 222 -20.01 10.06 -13.83
CA LEU A 222 -20.04 11.21 -12.94
C LEU A 222 -21.49 11.60 -12.65
N SER A 223 -21.84 11.73 -11.37
CA SER A 223 -23.05 12.45 -10.97
C SER A 223 -22.94 13.92 -11.33
N LYS A 224 -24.04 14.67 -11.27
CA LYS A 224 -24.05 16.12 -11.52
C LYS A 224 -22.99 16.85 -10.70
N THR A 225 -22.92 16.58 -9.39
CA THR A 225 -21.91 17.17 -8.48
C THR A 225 -20.49 16.77 -8.85
N ALA A 226 -20.25 15.48 -9.17
CA ALA A 226 -18.93 15.02 -9.57
C ALA A 226 -18.48 15.63 -10.92
N LEU A 227 -19.42 15.85 -11.83
CA LEU A 227 -19.19 16.48 -13.14
C LEU A 227 -18.84 17.97 -12.98
N GLU A 228 -19.56 18.71 -12.14
CA GLU A 228 -19.29 20.12 -11.88
C GLU A 228 -17.87 20.32 -11.33
N ILE A 229 -17.47 19.51 -10.34
CA ILE A 229 -16.10 19.52 -9.79
C ILE A 229 -15.09 19.14 -10.88
N THR A 230 -15.36 18.06 -11.64
CA THR A 230 -14.47 17.60 -12.71
C THR A 230 -14.28 18.65 -13.78
N ARG A 231 -15.34 19.33 -14.21
CA ARG A 231 -15.29 20.40 -15.22
C ARG A 231 -14.41 21.55 -14.75
N ARG A 232 -14.68 22.06 -13.53
CA ARG A 232 -13.88 23.13 -12.92
C ARG A 232 -12.40 22.75 -12.82
N LEU A 233 -12.10 21.53 -12.35
CA LEU A 233 -10.71 21.07 -12.22
C LEU A 233 -10.03 20.89 -13.59
N LYS A 234 -10.75 20.45 -14.63
CA LYS A 234 -10.21 20.34 -15.99
C LYS A 234 -9.90 21.72 -16.58
N GLU A 235 -10.73 22.72 -16.35
CA GLU A 235 -10.48 24.10 -16.78
C GLU A 235 -9.26 24.70 -16.07
N GLN A 236 -9.12 24.46 -14.76
CA GLN A 236 -7.97 24.91 -13.97
C GLN A 236 -6.68 24.14 -14.30
N HIS A 237 -6.80 22.88 -14.68
CA HIS A 237 -5.70 21.97 -14.97
C HIS A 237 -5.95 21.27 -16.30
N PRO A 238 -5.75 21.97 -17.44
CA PRO A 238 -6.04 21.42 -18.77
C PRO A 238 -5.14 20.25 -19.14
N GLU A 239 -4.02 20.07 -18.44
CA GLU A 239 -3.07 18.98 -18.62
C GLU A 239 -2.66 18.29 -17.30
N GLY A 240 -2.31 17.02 -17.42
CA GLY A 240 -1.87 16.20 -16.29
C GLY A 240 -3.00 15.89 -15.30
N LYS A 241 -2.62 15.59 -14.06
CA LYS A 241 -3.56 15.09 -13.04
C LYS A 241 -4.55 16.17 -12.59
N LEU A 242 -5.82 15.77 -12.48
CA LEU A 242 -6.90 16.68 -12.07
C LEU A 242 -6.81 17.04 -10.58
N PHE A 243 -6.74 16.03 -9.70
CA PHE A 243 -6.75 16.27 -8.26
C PHE A 243 -5.36 16.63 -7.75
N ARG A 244 -5.20 17.88 -7.36
CA ARG A 244 -3.99 18.46 -6.76
C ARG A 244 -4.26 18.93 -5.35
N ASN A 245 -3.24 19.00 -4.51
CA ASN A 245 -3.34 19.58 -3.17
C ASN A 245 -3.19 21.10 -3.22
N ALA A 246 -3.34 21.76 -2.08
CA ALA A 246 -3.20 23.22 -1.95
C ALA A 246 -1.85 23.79 -2.43
N ASN A 247 -0.81 22.97 -2.57
CA ASN A 247 0.49 23.36 -3.13
C ASN A 247 0.60 23.12 -4.65
N GLY A 248 -0.52 22.84 -5.34
CA GLY A 248 -0.57 22.51 -6.77
C GLY A 248 0.02 21.14 -7.15
N LYS A 249 0.51 20.36 -6.18
CA LYS A 249 1.08 19.03 -6.42
C LYS A 249 -0.03 17.98 -6.50
N PRO A 250 0.03 17.01 -7.42
CA PRO A 250 -0.95 15.95 -7.46
C PRO A 250 -1.05 15.18 -6.15
N TRP A 251 -2.27 14.82 -5.74
CA TRP A 251 -2.45 13.97 -4.57
C TRP A 251 -1.77 12.61 -4.77
N SER A 252 -1.05 12.17 -3.74
CA SER A 252 -0.47 10.83 -3.66
C SER A 252 -1.19 10.02 -2.60
N LYS A 253 -0.98 8.70 -2.60
CA LYS A 253 -1.49 7.82 -1.53
C LYS A 253 -1.07 8.34 -0.15
N ASP A 254 0.19 8.75 -0.02
CA ASP A 254 0.75 9.15 1.27
C ASP A 254 0.25 10.52 1.70
N SER A 255 0.15 11.49 0.78
CA SER A 255 -0.41 12.81 1.12
C SER A 255 -1.89 12.71 1.50
N VAL A 256 -2.67 11.86 0.84
CA VAL A 256 -4.07 11.61 1.22
C VAL A 256 -4.17 10.93 2.59
N ASN A 257 -3.32 9.94 2.88
CA ASN A 257 -3.31 9.30 4.19
C ASN A 257 -2.97 10.30 5.31
N CYS A 258 -1.97 11.16 5.09
CA CYS A 258 -1.66 12.24 6.01
C CYS A 258 -2.85 13.19 6.21
N ALA A 259 -3.59 13.50 5.14
CA ALA A 259 -4.77 14.34 5.21
C ALA A 259 -5.90 13.70 6.02
N PHE A 260 -6.15 12.39 5.86
CA PHE A 260 -7.09 11.64 6.69
C PHE A 260 -6.64 11.54 8.15
N ASP A 261 -5.36 11.33 8.42
CA ASP A 261 -4.83 11.33 9.79
C ASP A 261 -5.05 12.71 10.45
N ALA A 262 -4.86 13.80 9.70
CA ALA A 262 -5.13 15.15 10.18
C ALA A 262 -6.63 15.41 10.44
N ILE A 263 -7.53 14.91 9.58
CA ILE A 263 -8.99 14.94 9.82
C ILE A 263 -9.30 14.18 11.12
N ARG A 264 -8.77 12.97 11.25
CA ARG A 264 -8.99 12.11 12.42
C ARG A 264 -8.52 12.76 13.72
N PHE A 265 -7.39 13.45 13.71
CA PHE A 265 -6.91 14.21 14.87
C PHE A 265 -7.87 15.34 15.25
N ARG A 266 -8.38 16.10 14.28
CA ARG A 266 -9.36 17.16 14.56
C ARG A 266 -10.67 16.62 15.11
N MET A 267 -11.17 15.52 14.55
CA MET A 267 -12.35 14.83 15.07
C MET A 267 -12.14 14.35 16.50
N ALA A 268 -10.96 13.77 16.79
CA ALA A 268 -10.63 13.30 18.12
C ALA A 268 -10.54 14.46 19.13
N GLN A 269 -9.99 15.61 18.72
CA GLN A 269 -9.97 16.81 19.57
C GLN A 269 -11.38 17.31 19.89
N ALA A 270 -12.27 17.39 18.89
CA ALA A 270 -13.65 17.81 19.09
C ALA A 270 -14.42 16.84 20.00
N GLU A 271 -14.19 15.53 19.86
CA GLU A 271 -14.81 14.53 20.72
C GLU A 271 -14.26 14.58 22.16
N MET A 272 -12.95 14.79 22.33
CA MET A 272 -12.36 15.01 23.66
C MET A 272 -12.94 16.25 24.33
N GLU A 273 -13.07 17.36 23.59
CA GLU A 273 -13.68 18.60 24.09
C GLU A 273 -15.13 18.37 24.53
N ARG A 274 -15.93 17.66 23.73
CA ARG A 274 -17.30 17.27 24.08
C ARG A 274 -17.36 16.43 25.38
N ARG A 275 -16.34 15.61 25.65
CA ARG A 275 -16.22 14.79 26.86
C ARG A 275 -15.55 15.50 28.04
N GLY A 276 -15.10 16.75 27.87
CA GLY A 276 -14.31 17.46 28.88
C GLY A 276 -12.93 16.85 29.13
N GLU A 277 -12.40 16.07 28.18
CA GLU A 277 -11.11 15.40 28.29
C GLU A 277 -9.97 16.31 27.82
N VAL A 278 -8.89 16.38 28.62
CA VAL A 278 -7.69 17.15 28.29
C VAL A 278 -6.44 16.29 28.46
N ILE A 279 -5.51 16.38 27.50
CA ILE A 279 -4.16 15.85 27.68
C ILE A 279 -3.38 16.85 28.53
N SER A 280 -3.28 16.57 29.83
CA SER A 280 -2.66 17.47 30.81
C SER A 280 -1.14 17.58 30.61
N ASN A 281 -0.55 18.63 31.17
CA ASN A 281 0.90 18.85 31.10
C ASN A 281 1.67 17.75 31.85
N GLU A 282 1.11 17.19 32.91
CA GLU A 282 1.69 16.08 33.67
C GLU A 282 1.76 14.81 32.81
N VAL A 283 0.68 14.50 32.06
CA VAL A 283 0.67 13.38 31.11
C VAL A 283 1.68 13.59 29.97
N ILE A 284 1.83 14.83 29.50
CA ILE A 284 2.85 15.14 28.48
C ILE A 284 4.25 14.93 29.05
N ALA A 285 4.54 15.47 30.25
CA ALA A 285 5.83 15.38 30.90
C ALA A 285 6.25 13.93 31.17
N THR A 286 5.33 13.07 31.61
CA THR A 286 5.59 11.63 31.81
C THR A 286 5.86 10.88 30.51
N PHE A 287 5.36 11.36 29.37
CA PHE A 287 5.57 10.73 28.07
C PHE A 287 6.89 11.13 27.40
N VAL A 288 7.40 12.35 27.65
CA VAL A 288 8.63 12.90 27.04
C VAL A 288 9.84 11.95 27.16
N PRO A 289 10.13 11.31 28.32
CA PRO A 289 11.26 10.39 28.46
C PRO A 289 11.21 9.17 27.53
N THR A 290 10.04 8.82 26.99
CA THR A 290 9.90 7.70 26.05
C THR A 290 10.30 8.06 24.61
N LEU A 291 10.52 9.35 24.33
CA LEU A 291 10.84 9.84 23.01
C LEU A 291 12.33 9.76 22.73
N SER A 292 12.68 9.57 21.45
CA SER A 292 14.06 9.73 21.03
C SER A 292 14.46 11.22 21.17
N PRO A 293 15.56 11.52 21.90
CA PRO A 293 16.01 12.88 22.14
C PRO A 293 16.64 13.51 20.89
N THR A 294 16.87 12.73 19.83
CA THR A 294 17.53 13.19 18.60
C THR A 294 16.66 12.96 17.37
N ARG A 295 16.97 13.69 16.30
CA ARG A 295 16.44 13.47 14.95
C ARG A 295 17.56 13.51 13.93
N LYS A 296 17.38 12.85 12.79
CA LYS A 296 18.31 12.96 11.66
C LYS A 296 17.93 14.13 10.75
N VAL A 297 18.88 15.01 10.47
CA VAL A 297 18.76 16.11 9.50
C VAL A 297 19.96 16.02 8.57
N ASN A 298 19.73 15.84 7.27
CA ASN A 298 20.79 15.67 6.27
C ASN A 298 21.82 14.57 6.62
N GLY A 299 21.43 13.56 7.40
CA GLY A 299 22.29 12.46 7.82
C GLY A 299 22.92 12.63 9.21
N GLU A 300 22.91 13.84 9.76
CA GLU A 300 23.48 14.17 11.08
C GLU A 300 22.44 14.08 12.19
N LEU A 301 22.88 13.70 13.39
CA LEU A 301 22.03 13.64 14.58
C LEU A 301 21.98 15.01 15.24
N VAL A 302 20.78 15.58 15.30
CA VAL A 302 20.49 16.86 15.96
C VAL A 302 19.67 16.58 17.21
N ILE A 303 20.06 17.18 18.35
CA ILE A 303 19.32 17.10 19.62
C ILE A 303 18.04 17.95 19.49
N LYS A 304 16.91 17.39 19.93
CA LYS A 304 15.64 18.09 19.99
C LYS A 304 15.59 18.99 21.23
N SER A 305 15.09 20.21 21.06
CA SER A 305 14.74 21.08 22.17
C SER A 305 13.64 20.49 23.05
N GLU A 306 13.51 20.96 24.29
CA GLU A 306 12.42 20.55 25.19
C GLU A 306 11.04 20.84 24.57
N GLY A 307 10.88 22.01 23.93
CA GLY A 307 9.65 22.39 23.24
C GLY A 307 9.29 21.44 22.08
N GLU A 308 10.28 20.97 21.32
CA GLU A 308 10.07 19.97 20.27
C GLU A 308 9.62 18.63 20.87
N LEU A 309 10.26 18.18 21.96
CA LEU A 309 9.89 16.93 22.63
C LEU A 309 8.48 16.98 23.22
N ARG A 310 8.11 18.07 23.90
CA ARG A 310 6.76 18.28 24.41
C ARG A 310 5.71 18.30 23.29
N SER A 311 6.01 18.97 22.18
CA SER A 311 5.12 19.01 21.01
C SER A 311 4.95 17.64 20.36
N GLU A 312 6.04 16.87 20.25
CA GLU A 312 6.00 15.49 19.75
C GLU A 312 5.21 14.57 20.68
N ALA A 313 5.40 14.71 22.00
CA ALA A 313 4.66 13.96 23.03
C ALA A 313 3.16 14.23 22.91
N LYS A 314 2.75 15.51 22.91
CA LYS A 314 1.34 15.90 22.73
C LYS A 314 0.74 15.32 21.46
N ARG A 315 1.46 15.39 20.32
CA ARG A 315 1.01 14.82 19.05
C ARG A 315 0.84 13.30 19.11
N LYS A 316 1.76 12.57 19.76
CA LYS A 316 1.68 11.10 19.90
C LYS A 316 0.56 10.67 20.85
N LEU A 317 0.36 11.40 21.94
CA LEU A 317 -0.76 11.18 22.87
C LEU A 317 -2.09 11.44 22.19
N LEU A 318 -2.23 12.53 21.44
CA LEU A 318 -3.40 12.80 20.62
C LEU A 318 -3.62 11.70 19.58
N ALA A 319 -2.56 11.22 18.93
CA ALA A 319 -2.67 10.11 17.98
C ALA A 319 -3.16 8.82 18.65
N LYS A 320 -2.78 8.57 19.92
CA LYS A 320 -3.30 7.45 20.71
C LYS A 320 -4.79 7.62 21.01
N ARG A 321 -5.23 8.78 21.50
CA ARG A 321 -6.67 9.06 21.73
C ARG A 321 -7.48 9.00 20.44
N ALA A 322 -6.95 9.53 19.34
CA ALA A 322 -7.60 9.44 18.04
C ALA A 322 -7.78 8.00 17.55
N VAL A 323 -6.92 7.06 17.98
CA VAL A 323 -7.10 5.64 17.68
C VAL A 323 -8.31 5.06 18.42
N GLU A 324 -8.53 5.50 19.65
CA GLU A 324 -9.58 5.03 20.54
C GLU A 324 -10.95 5.68 20.24
N LEU A 325 -10.96 6.96 19.87
CA LEU A 325 -12.18 7.76 19.74
C LEU A 325 -12.76 7.79 18.32
N VAL A 326 -11.93 7.73 17.29
CA VAL A 326 -12.36 7.99 15.91
C VAL A 326 -11.91 6.84 15.01
N PRO A 327 -12.79 6.23 14.20
CA PRO A 327 -12.37 5.18 13.29
C PRO A 327 -11.41 5.70 12.22
N ARG A 328 -10.63 4.79 11.61
CA ARG A 328 -9.67 5.17 10.58
C ARG A 328 -10.35 5.29 9.23
N TYR A 329 -10.54 6.51 8.75
CA TYR A 329 -11.06 6.79 7.41
C TYR A 329 -9.99 6.68 6.31
N SER A 330 -10.45 6.39 5.09
CA SER A 330 -9.64 6.40 3.87
C SER A 330 -10.54 6.51 2.64
N LEU A 331 -9.97 6.76 1.45
CA LEU A 331 -10.75 6.74 0.21
C LEU A 331 -11.44 5.38 -0.05
N TYR A 332 -10.91 4.27 0.48
CA TYR A 332 -11.58 2.97 0.38
C TYR A 332 -12.87 2.91 1.18
N VAL A 333 -12.96 3.64 2.30
CA VAL A 333 -14.20 3.76 3.09
C VAL A 333 -15.26 4.42 2.22
N LEU A 334 -14.94 5.54 1.55
CA LEU A 334 -15.90 6.24 0.68
C LEU A 334 -16.41 5.35 -0.46
N ARG A 335 -15.53 4.52 -1.04
CA ARG A 335 -15.93 3.53 -2.04
C ARG A 335 -16.87 2.45 -1.47
N HIS A 336 -16.62 2.00 -0.25
CA HIS A 336 -17.50 1.04 0.43
C HIS A 336 -18.85 1.68 0.74
N SER A 337 -18.85 2.91 1.27
CA SER A 337 -20.05 3.70 1.52
C SER A 337 -20.89 3.92 0.26
N PHE A 338 -20.26 4.26 -0.87
CA PHE A 338 -20.96 4.41 -2.16
C PHE A 338 -21.75 3.14 -2.49
N ALA A 339 -21.11 1.98 -2.39
CA ALA A 339 -21.72 0.71 -2.72
C ALA A 339 -22.84 0.35 -1.74
N THR A 340 -22.61 0.50 -0.43
CA THR A 340 -23.63 0.27 0.61
C THR A 340 -24.84 1.15 0.38
N ARG A 341 -24.64 2.45 0.09
CA ARG A 341 -25.72 3.39 -0.21
C ARG A 341 -26.44 3.06 -1.51
N ALA A 342 -25.71 2.71 -2.56
CA ALA A 342 -26.29 2.31 -3.85
C ALA A 342 -27.21 1.09 -3.70
N LEU A 343 -26.74 0.07 -2.98
CA LEU A 343 -27.53 -1.13 -2.67
C LEU A 343 -28.73 -0.79 -1.80
N LYS A 344 -28.57 0.02 -0.75
CA LYS A 344 -29.69 0.46 0.11
C LYS A 344 -30.76 1.26 -0.66
N ASN A 345 -30.36 2.00 -1.68
CA ASN A 345 -31.28 2.70 -2.60
C ASN A 345 -31.92 1.76 -3.65
N GLY A 346 -31.51 0.49 -3.65
CA GLY A 346 -32.02 -0.59 -4.49
C GLY A 346 -31.48 -0.60 -5.91
N ILE A 347 -30.27 -0.10 -6.12
CA ILE A 347 -29.51 -0.40 -7.33
C ILE A 347 -29.06 -1.86 -7.24
N ASP A 348 -29.28 -2.64 -8.29
CA ASP A 348 -28.95 -4.05 -8.28
C ASP A 348 -27.44 -4.30 -8.14
N SER A 349 -27.09 -5.44 -7.55
CA SER A 349 -25.71 -5.80 -7.24
C SER A 349 -24.79 -5.88 -8.46
N MET A 350 -25.31 -6.25 -9.63
CA MET A 350 -24.53 -6.30 -10.86
C MET A 350 -24.19 -4.89 -11.34
N THR A 351 -25.16 -3.98 -11.36
CA THR A 351 -24.95 -2.57 -11.72
C THR A 351 -23.97 -1.90 -10.76
N VAL A 352 -24.10 -2.08 -9.45
CA VAL A 352 -23.12 -1.55 -8.48
C VAL A 352 -21.73 -2.13 -8.75
N ALA A 353 -21.62 -3.44 -9.05
CA ALA A 353 -20.34 -4.07 -9.37
C ALA A 353 -19.70 -3.48 -10.64
N LEU A 354 -20.51 -3.21 -11.68
CA LEU A 354 -20.07 -2.57 -12.92
C LEU A 354 -19.60 -1.12 -12.69
N LEU A 355 -20.37 -0.32 -11.93
CA LEU A 355 -20.00 1.05 -11.56
C LEU A 355 -18.68 1.08 -10.79
N LEU A 356 -18.51 0.17 -9.83
CA LEU A 356 -17.27 -0.02 -9.09
C LEU A 356 -16.14 -0.63 -9.96
N GLY A 357 -16.45 -1.19 -11.12
CA GLY A 357 -15.51 -1.83 -12.04
C GLY A 357 -14.97 -3.15 -11.52
N HIS A 358 -15.75 -3.90 -10.74
CA HIS A 358 -15.41 -5.25 -10.31
C HIS A 358 -15.38 -6.19 -11.52
N LYS A 359 -14.44 -7.15 -11.50
CA LYS A 359 -14.34 -8.18 -12.54
C LYS A 359 -15.46 -9.21 -12.43
N ASP A 360 -15.90 -9.45 -11.20
CA ASP A 360 -16.79 -10.54 -10.84
C ASP A 360 -17.77 -10.00 -9.79
N ALA A 361 -19.07 -10.13 -10.08
CA ALA A 361 -20.14 -9.72 -9.19
C ALA A 361 -20.13 -10.49 -7.86
N SER A 362 -19.54 -11.69 -7.82
CA SER A 362 -19.37 -12.47 -6.58
C SER A 362 -18.51 -11.76 -5.53
N VAL A 363 -17.65 -10.82 -5.96
CA VAL A 363 -16.89 -9.96 -5.05
C VAL A 363 -17.83 -9.04 -4.29
N LEU A 364 -18.89 -8.54 -4.93
CA LEU A 364 -19.88 -7.70 -4.28
C LEU A 364 -20.70 -8.53 -3.28
N ALA A 365 -21.22 -9.68 -3.69
CA ALA A 365 -21.98 -10.58 -2.81
C ALA A 365 -21.22 -10.94 -1.51
N ARG A 366 -19.91 -11.18 -1.61
CA ARG A 366 -19.06 -11.49 -0.44
C ARG A 366 -18.77 -10.27 0.45
N VAL A 367 -18.66 -9.08 -0.14
CA VAL A 367 -18.30 -7.86 0.61
C VAL A 367 -19.52 -7.22 1.26
N TYR A 368 -20.72 -7.43 0.73
CA TYR A 368 -21.96 -6.85 1.25
C TYR A 368 -22.95 -7.93 1.73
N GLN A 369 -22.45 -9.09 2.12
CA GLN A 369 -23.27 -10.17 2.68
C GLN A 369 -24.11 -9.69 3.88
N HIS A 370 -23.63 -8.72 4.65
CA HIS A 370 -24.39 -8.13 5.77
C HIS A 370 -25.68 -7.43 5.34
N LEU A 371 -25.78 -6.90 4.12
CA LEU A 371 -27.04 -6.32 3.63
C LEU A 371 -28.10 -7.40 3.36
N ASN A 372 -27.69 -8.62 3.01
CA ASN A 372 -28.59 -9.77 2.94
C ASN A 372 -29.04 -10.25 4.33
N GLN A 373 -28.52 -9.65 5.40
CA GLN A 373 -28.93 -9.92 6.78
C GLN A 373 -29.74 -8.75 7.37
N ASP A 374 -29.95 -7.64 6.63
CA ASP A 374 -30.75 -6.50 7.04
C ASP A 374 -32.23 -6.74 6.70
N PRO A 375 -33.11 -7.04 7.68
CA PRO A 375 -34.50 -7.41 7.41
C PRO A 375 -35.31 -6.28 6.77
N ILE A 376 -35.01 -5.02 7.11
CA ILE A 376 -35.71 -3.85 6.56
C ILE A 376 -35.32 -3.68 5.09
N HIS A 377 -34.05 -3.85 4.77
CA HIS A 377 -33.58 -3.81 3.39
C HIS A 377 -34.25 -4.91 2.55
N LEU A 378 -34.31 -6.14 3.06
CA LEU A 378 -34.94 -7.27 2.37
C LEU A 378 -36.44 -7.07 2.17
N LEU A 379 -37.17 -6.57 3.19
CA LEU A 379 -38.60 -6.28 3.08
C LEU A 379 -38.88 -5.27 1.96
N ARG A 380 -38.12 -4.17 1.88
CA ARG A 380 -38.26 -3.18 0.80
C ARG A 380 -37.98 -3.73 -0.59
N GLN A 381 -37.02 -4.66 -0.71
CA GLN A 381 -36.78 -5.34 -2.00
C GLN A 381 -37.92 -6.28 -2.37
N ALA A 382 -38.51 -6.98 -1.40
CA ALA A 382 -39.68 -7.84 -1.62
C ALA A 382 -40.90 -7.03 -2.06
N GLU A 383 -41.17 -5.88 -1.41
CA GLU A 383 -42.23 -4.96 -1.81
C GLU A 383 -42.06 -4.46 -3.25
N ARG A 384 -40.83 -4.07 -3.63
CA ARG A 384 -40.51 -3.65 -5.01
C ARG A 384 -40.63 -4.76 -6.05
N ALA A 385 -40.41 -6.01 -5.67
CA ALA A 385 -40.54 -7.14 -6.59
C ALA A 385 -42.02 -7.54 -6.80
N ALA A 386 -42.89 -7.20 -5.84
CA ALA A 386 -44.31 -7.47 -5.89
C ALA A 386 -45.12 -6.35 -6.58
N SER A 387 -44.57 -5.13 -6.65
CA SER A 387 -45.10 -3.98 -7.40
C SER A 387 -44.67 -3.99 -8.86
#